data_AF-K9FJY3-F1
#
_entry.id   AF-K9FJY3-F1
#
_cell.length_a   1.000
_cell.length_b   1.000
_cell.length_c   1.000
_cell.angle_alpha   90.00
_cell.angle_beta   90.00
_cell.angle_gamma   90.00
#
_symmetry.space_group_name_H-M   'P 1'
#
loop_
_entity.id
_entity.type
_entity.pdbx_description
1 polymer ?
#
loop_
_entity_poly.entity_id
_entity_poly.type
_entity_poly.pdbx_seq_one_letter_code
_entity_poly.pdbx_strand_id
1 'polypeptide(L)'
;MLLWMDWLAFGFACFASTSSTRSSFQVDSATTSPETIIESQEDHGKKENTIGDLFTDKDLKMMFVSGETAEPSPETTTLIEEITRQQVIEILTRSTALATRRGVRSISTDDLIFLIRHDKAKVSRLRTFLSWKDVRKNVKDSDDKGGGDAADFAAADDAAGVVAGPQDVAPKPKNKRAKVGLAWDVNSFYSVQVPEREDEEDEEEEEQNYATLQRLAAADERTRHMTREEYVFWSECRQASFTYRKTKRFREWAGFGIVTESKPNDDIVDILGFLTFEIVQTLTEEALKVKEREDNEKHRRGGADAGENLKKRKRETGLFDPPEEGRTPIEPRHVHEAYRKLQATPQKAKALLLHNGRVPYRFPLALI
;
A
#
# COMPACT_ATOMS: atom_id res chain seq x y z
N MET A 1 22.53 6.01 -0.93
CA MET A 1 22.81 5.69 0.49
C MET A 1 21.78 6.29 1.46
N LEU A 2 21.22 7.49 1.20
CA LEU A 2 20.16 8.08 2.03
C LEU A 2 18.75 7.45 1.89
N LEU A 3 18.43 6.80 0.77
CA LEU A 3 17.12 6.14 0.55
C LEU A 3 17.00 4.72 1.15
N TRP A 4 18.12 4.10 1.55
CA TRP A 4 18.09 2.87 2.34
C TRP A 4 17.56 3.13 3.75
N MET A 5 17.72 4.35 4.26
CA MET A 5 17.17 4.76 5.56
C MET A 5 15.64 4.95 5.52
N ASP A 6 15.02 5.12 4.35
CA ASP A 6 13.56 5.31 4.24
C ASP A 6 12.75 4.00 4.26
N TRP A 7 13.37 2.87 3.88
CA TRP A 7 12.83 1.54 4.20
C TRP A 7 12.96 1.23 5.70
N LEU A 8 14.03 1.70 6.34
CA LEU A 8 14.18 1.76 7.80
C LEU A 8 13.17 2.71 8.46
N ALA A 9 12.70 3.76 7.77
CA ALA A 9 11.71 4.72 8.28
C ALA A 9 10.27 4.18 8.32
N PHE A 10 9.90 3.21 7.48
CA PHE A 10 8.69 2.41 7.70
C PHE A 10 8.76 1.65 9.04
N GLY A 11 9.98 1.44 9.54
CA GLY A 11 10.27 0.84 10.83
C GLY A 11 10.51 1.77 12.01
N PHE A 12 11.01 2.98 11.77
CA PHE A 12 11.45 3.88 12.85
C PHE A 12 10.33 4.77 13.42
N ALA A 13 9.24 5.02 12.67
CA ALA A 13 8.19 5.95 13.10
C ALA A 13 7.12 5.32 14.04
N CYS A 14 7.33 4.08 14.51
CA CYS A 14 6.40 3.42 15.42
C CYS A 14 6.59 3.79 16.91
N PHE A 15 7.72 4.37 17.34
CA PHE A 15 7.82 4.92 18.70
C PHE A 15 9.10 5.77 18.87
N ALA A 16 8.96 7.09 18.82
CA ALA A 16 9.73 7.97 19.69
C ALA A 16 8.74 8.65 20.61
N SER A 17 8.84 8.34 21.90
CA SER A 17 7.90 8.69 22.95
C SER A 17 8.34 9.93 23.71
N THR A 18 7.35 10.78 23.97
CA THR A 18 7.12 11.56 25.20
C THR A 18 8.28 12.29 25.88
N SER A 19 8.14 13.61 25.92
CA SER A 19 8.05 14.32 27.21
C SER A 19 7.44 15.71 26.98
N SER A 20 6.24 15.97 27.50
CA SER A 20 5.94 17.33 27.97
C SER A 20 4.95 17.28 29.11
N THR A 21 5.51 17.58 30.27
CA THR A 21 4.92 17.69 31.59
C THR A 21 3.89 18.81 31.60
N ARG A 22 2.67 18.50 32.01
CA ARG A 22 1.57 19.45 32.20
C ARG A 22 1.90 20.34 33.41
N SER A 23 2.19 21.62 33.17
CA SER A 23 2.26 22.65 34.22
C SER A 23 0.97 23.47 34.21
N SER A 24 0.30 23.45 35.35
CA SER A 24 -0.82 24.30 35.72
C SER A 24 -0.36 25.73 35.98
N PHE A 25 -0.96 26.71 35.29
CA PHE A 25 -0.95 28.10 35.73
C PHE A 25 -2.34 28.72 35.53
N GLN A 26 -2.83 29.27 36.63
CA GLN A 26 -4.10 29.95 36.81
C GLN A 26 -3.78 31.44 37.02
N VAL A 27 -4.47 32.33 36.31
CA VAL A 27 -4.53 33.75 36.64
C VAL A 27 -5.94 34.29 36.33
N ASP A 28 -6.47 35.02 37.31
CA ASP A 28 -7.85 35.49 37.45
C ASP A 28 -8.23 36.75 36.65
N SER A 29 -9.54 36.84 36.37
CA SER A 29 -10.47 37.99 36.28
C SER A 29 -10.00 39.43 35.95
N ALA A 30 -10.70 40.11 35.03
CA ALA A 30 -11.82 41.04 35.36
C ALA A 30 -12.27 41.96 34.18
N THR A 31 -13.59 41.97 33.96
CA THR A 31 -14.51 43.12 33.63
C THR A 31 -14.35 43.95 32.34
N THR A 32 -15.37 43.93 31.45
CA THR A 32 -16.34 45.03 31.17
C THR A 32 -17.34 44.62 30.04
N SER A 33 -18.63 44.92 30.23
CA SER A 33 -19.78 44.62 29.34
C SER A 33 -20.08 45.76 28.33
N PRO A 34 -21.20 45.74 27.57
CA PRO A 34 -21.52 44.87 26.43
C PRO A 34 -21.78 45.68 25.14
N GLU A 35 -21.47 45.15 23.97
CA GLU A 35 -22.00 45.68 22.70
C GLU A 35 -22.77 44.60 21.93
N THR A 36 -23.99 44.97 21.57
CA THR A 36 -25.01 44.19 20.88
C THR A 36 -24.54 43.89 19.45
N ILE A 37 -24.24 42.62 19.17
CA ILE A 37 -23.98 42.14 17.80
C ILE A 37 -24.97 41.02 17.49
N ILE A 38 -25.62 41.20 16.36
CA ILE A 38 -26.69 40.39 15.79
C ILE A 38 -26.20 38.95 15.60
N GLU A 39 -26.78 38.02 16.37
CA GLU A 39 -26.49 36.60 16.32
C GLU A 39 -27.06 36.01 15.02
N SER A 40 -26.19 35.85 14.03
CA SER A 40 -26.45 34.99 12.87
C SER A 40 -26.17 33.58 13.35
N GLN A 41 -27.23 32.80 13.55
CA GLN A 41 -27.14 31.42 13.99
C GLN A 41 -26.53 30.57 12.85
N GLU A 42 -25.20 30.47 12.81
CA GLU A 42 -24.51 29.46 12.00
C GLU A 42 -24.74 28.11 12.69
N ASP A 43 -25.68 27.35 12.11
CA ASP A 43 -25.94 25.96 12.43
C ASP A 43 -24.68 25.13 12.14
N HIS A 44 -23.83 24.97 13.16
CA HIS A 44 -22.80 23.95 13.19
C HIS A 44 -23.47 22.57 13.28
N GLY A 45 -24.05 22.15 12.16
CA GLY A 45 -24.44 20.78 11.92
C GLY A 45 -23.20 19.90 12.07
N LYS A 46 -23.13 19.14 13.16
CA LYS A 46 -22.26 17.97 13.25
C LYS A 46 -22.62 17.09 12.05
N LYS A 47 -21.80 17.10 11.01
CA LYS A 47 -21.84 16.06 9.98
C LYS A 47 -21.65 14.74 10.72
N GLU A 48 -22.68 13.91 10.74
CA GLU A 48 -22.48 12.49 11.00
C GLU A 48 -21.48 12.02 9.96
N ASN A 49 -20.24 11.77 10.37
CA ASN A 49 -19.23 11.18 9.49
C ASN A 49 -19.78 9.83 9.06
N THR A 50 -20.33 9.77 7.85
CA THR A 50 -20.64 8.51 7.19
C THR A 50 -19.36 7.68 7.12
N ILE A 51 -19.48 6.35 7.21
CA ILE A 51 -18.32 5.44 7.18
C ILE A 51 -17.46 5.67 5.93
N GLY A 52 -18.05 6.16 4.83
CA GLY A 52 -17.36 6.47 3.57
C GLY A 52 -16.52 7.75 3.55
N ASP A 53 -16.52 8.55 4.63
CA ASP A 53 -15.62 9.71 4.78
C ASP A 53 -14.39 9.37 5.67
N LEU A 54 -14.26 8.10 6.07
CA LEU A 54 -13.32 7.69 7.11
C LEU A 54 -11.89 7.49 6.60
N PHE A 55 -11.74 7.10 5.33
CA PHE A 55 -10.46 6.78 4.71
C PHE A 55 -10.11 7.66 3.50
N THR A 56 -10.96 8.62 3.13
CA THR A 56 -10.74 9.56 2.02
C THR A 56 -9.37 10.25 2.03
N ASP A 57 -8.91 10.75 3.19
CA ASP A 57 -7.55 11.32 3.34
C ASP A 57 -6.44 10.29 3.06
N LYS A 58 -6.67 9.02 3.40
CA LYS A 58 -5.70 7.94 3.15
C LYS A 58 -5.67 7.59 1.68
N ASP A 59 -6.83 7.44 1.05
CA ASP A 59 -6.96 7.21 -0.38
C ASP A 59 -6.22 8.29 -1.16
N LEU A 60 -6.47 9.56 -0.85
CA LEU A 60 -5.76 10.70 -1.47
C LEU A 60 -4.23 10.58 -1.35
N LYS A 61 -3.72 10.24 -0.15
CA LYS A 61 -2.27 10.07 0.07
C LYS A 61 -1.69 8.90 -0.73
N MET A 62 -2.38 7.77 -0.78
CA MET A 62 -1.92 6.60 -1.55
C MET A 62 -2.02 6.84 -3.06
N MET A 63 -3.07 7.51 -3.53
CA MET A 63 -3.23 7.97 -4.92
C MET A 63 -2.11 8.94 -5.31
N PHE A 64 -1.75 9.86 -4.42
CA PHE A 64 -0.64 10.78 -4.62
C PHE A 64 0.68 10.05 -4.86
N VAL A 65 1.00 9.05 -4.02
CA VAL A 65 2.21 8.22 -4.17
C VAL A 65 2.20 7.45 -5.49
N SER A 66 1.03 7.07 -5.98
CA SER A 66 0.82 6.34 -7.24
C SER A 66 0.93 7.24 -8.49
N GLY A 67 1.03 8.55 -8.31
CA GLY A 67 1.27 9.52 -9.38
C GLY A 67 0.09 10.42 -9.73
N GLU A 68 -1.02 10.35 -8.99
CA GLU A 68 -2.09 11.34 -9.10
C GLU A 68 -1.68 12.61 -8.36
N THR A 69 -1.36 13.67 -9.09
CA THR A 69 -0.88 14.93 -8.53
C THR A 69 -1.94 16.01 -8.48
N ALA A 70 -3.06 15.83 -9.18
CA ALA A 70 -4.20 16.73 -9.12
C ALA A 70 -5.18 16.28 -8.05
N GLU A 71 -6.03 17.20 -7.60
CA GLU A 71 -7.04 16.90 -6.58
C GLU A 71 -8.22 16.14 -7.21
N PRO A 72 -8.36 14.83 -6.94
CA PRO A 72 -9.48 14.06 -7.48
C PRO A 72 -10.78 14.46 -6.78
N SER A 73 -11.90 14.36 -7.50
CA SER A 73 -13.20 14.66 -6.91
C SER A 73 -13.55 13.68 -5.78
N PRO A 74 -14.39 14.09 -4.80
CA PRO A 74 -14.86 13.19 -3.74
C PRO A 74 -15.56 11.94 -4.28
N GLU A 75 -16.23 12.06 -5.43
CA GLU A 75 -16.84 10.91 -6.11
C GLU A 75 -15.81 9.86 -6.54
N THR A 76 -14.66 10.30 -7.06
CA THR A 76 -13.57 9.40 -7.46
C THR A 76 -12.94 8.71 -6.27
N THR A 77 -12.69 9.43 -5.17
CA THR A 77 -12.07 8.85 -3.96
C THR A 77 -13.02 7.86 -3.29
N THR A 78 -14.31 8.19 -3.16
CA THR A 78 -15.32 7.25 -2.64
C THR A 78 -15.44 6.00 -3.52
N LEU A 79 -15.34 6.12 -4.84
CA LEU A 79 -15.35 4.96 -5.75
C LEU A 79 -14.13 4.06 -5.52
N ILE A 80 -12.93 4.62 -5.34
CA ILE A 80 -11.71 3.87 -5.04
C ILE A 80 -11.83 3.18 -3.67
N GLU A 81 -12.35 3.88 -2.66
CA GLU A 81 -12.57 3.32 -1.32
C GLU A 81 -13.52 2.11 -1.40
N GLU A 82 -14.64 2.24 -2.11
CA GLU A 82 -15.64 1.17 -2.22
C GLU A 82 -15.10 -0.04 -3.01
N ILE A 83 -14.36 0.18 -4.12
CA ILE A 83 -13.70 -0.92 -4.84
C ILE A 83 -12.69 -1.64 -3.91
N THR A 84 -11.89 -0.87 -3.17
CA THR A 84 -10.88 -1.43 -2.25
C THR A 84 -11.54 -2.23 -1.14
N ARG A 85 -12.64 -1.73 -0.57
CA ARG A 85 -13.45 -2.44 0.43
C ARG A 85 -14.00 -3.75 -0.11
N GLN A 86 -14.56 -3.75 -1.33
CA GLN A 86 -15.06 -4.96 -1.98
C GLN A 86 -13.95 -6.00 -2.19
N GLN A 87 -12.75 -5.57 -2.60
CA GLN A 87 -11.59 -6.46 -2.73
C GLN A 87 -11.19 -7.08 -1.39
N VAL A 88 -11.17 -6.30 -0.30
CA VAL A 88 -10.86 -6.81 1.05
C VAL A 88 -11.89 -7.85 1.50
N ILE A 89 -13.18 -7.60 1.28
CA ILE A 89 -14.25 -8.54 1.60
C ILE A 89 -14.08 -9.85 0.81
N GLU A 90 -13.74 -9.76 -0.47
CA GLU A 90 -13.50 -10.94 -1.31
C GLU A 90 -12.25 -11.73 -0.84
N ILE A 91 -11.16 -11.06 -0.48
CA ILE A 91 -9.96 -11.67 0.09
C ILE A 91 -10.31 -12.43 1.38
N LEU A 92 -11.06 -11.79 2.28
CA LEU A 92 -11.49 -12.40 3.54
C LEU A 92 -12.40 -13.61 3.29
N THR A 93 -13.36 -13.49 2.38
CA THR A 93 -14.28 -14.58 2.04
C THR A 93 -13.54 -15.79 1.49
N ARG A 94 -12.61 -15.58 0.55
CA ARG A 94 -11.79 -16.65 -0.01
C ARG A 94 -10.85 -17.27 1.02
N SER A 95 -10.26 -16.46 1.89
CA SER A 95 -9.36 -16.93 2.96
C SER A 95 -10.12 -17.78 3.99
N THR A 96 -11.33 -17.36 4.40
CA THR A 96 -12.21 -18.16 5.27
C THR A 96 -12.56 -19.50 4.62
N ALA A 97 -12.83 -19.53 3.31
CA ALA A 97 -13.10 -20.77 2.58
C ALA A 97 -11.87 -21.70 2.55
N LEU A 98 -10.66 -21.16 2.41
CA LEU A 98 -9.41 -21.93 2.47
C LEU A 98 -9.17 -22.51 3.87
N ALA A 99 -9.31 -21.69 4.91
CA ALA A 99 -9.20 -22.12 6.29
C ALA A 99 -10.18 -23.26 6.61
N THR A 100 -11.44 -23.11 6.18
CA THR A 100 -12.49 -24.12 6.35
C THR A 100 -12.12 -25.43 5.66
N ARG A 101 -11.54 -25.39 4.45
CA ARG A 101 -11.07 -26.59 3.73
C ARG A 101 -9.91 -27.30 4.44
N ARG A 102 -9.06 -26.56 5.16
CA ARG A 102 -8.02 -27.12 6.04
C ARG A 102 -8.59 -27.70 7.34
N GLY A 103 -9.88 -27.49 7.62
CA GLY A 103 -10.54 -27.94 8.85
C GLY A 103 -10.31 -27.00 10.04
N VAL A 104 -9.85 -25.77 9.80
CA VAL A 104 -9.67 -24.75 10.85
C VAL A 104 -10.61 -23.57 10.64
N ARG A 105 -11.12 -23.00 11.72
CA ARG A 105 -12.04 -21.83 11.64
C ARG A 105 -11.31 -20.49 11.59
N SER A 106 -10.04 -20.47 11.99
CA SER A 106 -9.19 -19.28 11.99
C SER A 106 -8.38 -19.17 10.71
N ILE A 107 -8.37 -17.97 10.14
CA ILE A 107 -7.54 -17.62 8.97
C ILE A 107 -6.07 -17.55 9.38
N SER A 108 -5.18 -18.21 8.64
CA SER A 108 -3.73 -18.10 8.76
C SER A 108 -3.16 -17.09 7.77
N THR A 109 -1.93 -16.63 8.00
CA THR A 109 -1.19 -15.77 7.07
C THR A 109 -1.04 -16.43 5.70
N ASP A 110 -0.79 -17.74 5.69
CA ASP A 110 -0.65 -18.54 4.47
C ASP A 110 -1.91 -18.52 3.61
N ASP A 111 -3.10 -18.46 4.21
CA ASP A 111 -4.37 -18.40 3.46
C ASP A 111 -4.43 -17.14 2.60
N LEU A 112 -3.95 -15.99 3.10
CA LEU A 112 -3.93 -14.73 2.34
C LEU A 112 -2.83 -14.74 1.29
N ILE A 113 -1.62 -15.15 1.66
CA ILE A 113 -0.47 -15.20 0.74
C ILE A 113 -0.78 -16.17 -0.42
N PHE A 114 -1.53 -17.24 -0.16
CA PHE A 114 -1.91 -18.21 -1.19
C PHE A 114 -2.82 -17.60 -2.27
N LEU A 115 -3.66 -16.63 -1.91
CA LEU A 115 -4.56 -15.97 -2.87
C LEU A 115 -3.78 -15.15 -3.91
N ILE A 116 -2.65 -14.57 -3.52
CA ILE A 116 -1.80 -13.73 -4.39
C ILE A 116 -0.58 -14.48 -4.95
N ARG A 117 -0.48 -15.81 -4.76
CA ARG A 117 0.71 -16.63 -5.08
C ARG A 117 1.25 -16.54 -6.51
N HIS A 118 0.44 -16.09 -7.45
CA HIS A 118 0.85 -15.92 -8.86
C HIS A 118 1.63 -14.63 -9.10
N ASP A 119 1.47 -13.64 -8.23
CA ASP A 119 2.24 -12.39 -8.28
C ASP A 119 3.46 -12.53 -7.36
N LYS A 120 4.54 -13.08 -7.92
CA LYS A 120 5.78 -13.36 -7.17
C LYS A 120 6.43 -12.09 -6.62
N ALA A 121 6.40 -10.99 -7.37
CA ALA A 121 6.93 -9.70 -6.93
C ALA A 121 6.14 -9.13 -5.73
N LYS A 122 4.80 -9.22 -5.74
CA LYS A 122 3.96 -8.81 -4.60
C LYS A 122 4.18 -9.70 -3.38
N VAL A 123 4.28 -11.02 -3.56
CA VAL A 123 4.58 -11.97 -2.48
C VAL A 123 5.96 -11.70 -1.86
N SER A 124 6.98 -11.48 -2.69
CA SER A 124 8.34 -11.17 -2.23
C SER A 124 8.37 -9.92 -1.35
N ARG A 125 7.76 -8.82 -1.82
CA ARG A 125 7.67 -7.58 -1.05
C ARG A 125 6.88 -7.75 0.26
N LEU A 126 5.83 -8.56 0.26
CA LEU A 126 5.09 -8.88 1.49
C LEU A 126 5.94 -9.67 2.49
N ARG A 127 6.74 -10.65 2.05
CA ARG A 127 7.66 -11.39 2.92
C ARG A 127 8.71 -10.47 3.54
N THR A 128 9.29 -9.58 2.73
CA THR A 128 10.24 -8.57 3.22
C THR A 128 9.56 -7.67 4.25
N PHE A 129 8.36 -7.17 3.97
CA PHE A 129 7.56 -6.36 4.89
C PHE A 129 7.31 -7.05 6.25
N LEU A 130 6.91 -8.33 6.25
CA LEU A 130 6.68 -9.10 7.47
C LEU A 130 7.98 -9.39 8.22
N SER A 131 9.08 -9.72 7.53
CA SER A 131 10.37 -9.95 8.18
C SER A 131 10.88 -8.71 8.94
N TRP A 132 10.66 -7.51 8.38
CA TRP A 132 10.99 -6.27 9.05
C TRP A 132 10.06 -5.97 10.23
N LYS A 133 8.80 -6.44 10.19
CA LYS A 133 7.90 -6.38 11.35
C LYS A 133 8.44 -7.23 12.50
N ASP A 134 8.87 -8.45 12.21
CA ASP A 134 9.41 -9.37 13.22
C ASP A 134 10.69 -8.83 13.86
N VAL A 135 11.62 -8.31 13.05
CA VAL A 135 12.86 -7.69 13.55
C VAL A 135 12.55 -6.56 14.53
N ARG A 136 11.60 -5.68 14.20
CA ARG A 136 11.23 -4.54 15.07
C ARG A 136 10.56 -4.97 16.36
N LYS A 137 9.71 -6.00 16.29
CA LYS A 137 9.07 -6.57 17.48
C LYS A 137 10.12 -7.16 18.43
N ASN A 138 11.07 -7.92 17.89
CA ASN A 138 12.13 -8.53 18.68
C ASN A 138 13.08 -7.51 19.34
N VAL A 139 13.44 -6.43 18.63
CA VAL A 139 14.24 -5.33 19.20
C VAL A 139 13.47 -4.66 20.36
N LYS A 140 12.18 -4.39 20.17
CA LYS A 140 11.35 -3.78 21.22
C LYS A 140 11.18 -4.68 22.44
N ASP A 141 10.97 -5.98 22.22
CA ASP A 141 10.86 -6.97 23.30
C ASP A 141 12.18 -7.17 24.05
N SER A 142 13.33 -6.88 23.43
CA SER A 142 14.65 -6.92 24.07
C SER A 142 14.96 -5.68 24.92
N ASP A 143 14.42 -4.52 24.57
CA ASP A 143 14.64 -3.26 25.30
C ASP A 143 13.76 -3.20 26.58
N ASP A 144 12.54 -3.75 26.53
CA ASP A 144 11.64 -3.88 27.70
C ASP A 144 12.10 -4.95 28.71
N LYS A 145 12.99 -5.87 28.30
CA LYS A 145 13.65 -6.85 29.18
C LYS A 145 15.08 -6.38 29.49
N GLY A 146 15.16 -5.38 30.35
CA GLY A 146 16.39 -4.67 30.76
C GLY A 146 17.73 -5.39 30.53
N GLY A 147 18.55 -4.77 29.68
CA GLY A 147 20.01 -4.73 29.79
C GLY A 147 20.77 -6.01 29.47
N GLY A 148 21.26 -6.11 28.24
CA GLY A 148 22.47 -6.89 27.96
C GLY A 148 22.56 -7.56 26.60
N ASP A 149 22.46 -6.82 25.47
CA ASP A 149 23.20 -7.20 24.24
C ASP A 149 23.18 -6.12 23.12
N ALA A 150 23.14 -4.83 23.47
CA ALA A 150 23.00 -3.74 22.50
C ALA A 150 24.29 -3.42 21.70
N ALA A 151 25.28 -4.32 21.64
CA ALA A 151 26.59 -4.04 21.04
C ALA A 151 26.86 -4.75 19.69
N ASP A 152 25.96 -5.62 19.18
CA ASP A 152 26.28 -6.49 18.03
C ASP A 152 25.60 -6.13 16.70
N PHE A 153 24.96 -4.96 16.59
CA PHE A 153 24.12 -4.61 15.42
C PHE A 153 24.80 -3.78 14.32
N ALA A 154 26.11 -3.52 14.38
CA ALA A 154 26.79 -2.61 13.45
C ALA A 154 27.76 -3.27 12.44
N ALA A 155 27.85 -4.60 12.36
CA ALA A 155 28.92 -5.27 11.60
C ALA A 155 28.46 -6.39 10.65
N ALA A 156 27.34 -6.21 9.94
CA ALA A 156 26.88 -7.22 8.97
C ALA A 156 26.34 -6.62 7.66
N ASP A 157 26.96 -5.53 7.19
CA ASP A 157 26.75 -5.04 5.82
C ASP A 157 28.08 -4.52 5.23
N ASP A 158 29.05 -5.42 5.10
CA ASP A 158 30.17 -5.22 4.17
C ASP A 158 30.54 -6.57 3.55
N ALA A 159 30.00 -6.82 2.36
CA ALA A 159 30.48 -7.83 1.45
C ALA A 159 31.21 -7.13 0.29
N ALA A 160 32.39 -6.57 0.57
CA ALA A 160 33.40 -6.27 -0.43
C ALA A 160 34.78 -6.64 0.13
N GLY A 161 35.38 -7.70 -0.44
CA GLY A 161 36.41 -8.48 0.22
C GLY A 161 37.70 -7.77 0.64
N VAL A 162 38.30 -8.27 1.73
CA VAL A 162 39.75 -8.32 1.94
C VAL A 162 40.10 -9.61 2.69
N VAL A 163 41.14 -10.26 2.21
CA VAL A 163 41.77 -11.50 2.70
C VAL A 163 42.57 -11.24 3.98
N ALA A 164 42.44 -12.09 5.01
CA ALA A 164 43.56 -12.73 5.76
C ALA A 164 43.22 -13.11 7.23
N GLY A 165 43.56 -14.35 7.61
CA GLY A 165 44.02 -14.71 8.96
C GLY A 165 43.07 -15.58 9.82
N PRO A 166 43.52 -16.74 10.35
CA PRO A 166 42.67 -17.66 11.09
C PRO A 166 42.60 -17.28 12.58
N GLN A 167 41.39 -17.05 13.09
CA GLN A 167 41.13 -17.03 14.52
C GLN A 167 39.89 -17.89 14.81
N ASP A 168 40.13 -18.96 15.57
CA ASP A 168 39.10 -19.78 16.23
C ASP A 168 38.18 -18.87 17.05
N VAL A 169 36.93 -18.73 16.59
CA VAL A 169 35.84 -18.17 17.38
C VAL A 169 34.67 -19.14 17.32
N ALA A 170 34.26 -19.58 18.52
CA ALA A 170 33.12 -20.44 18.75
C ALA A 170 31.87 -19.97 17.96
N PRO A 171 30.99 -20.88 17.50
CA PRO A 171 29.86 -20.51 16.65
C PRO A 171 28.87 -19.62 17.43
N LYS A 172 28.96 -18.30 17.22
CA LYS A 172 28.02 -17.32 17.75
C LYS A 172 26.68 -17.49 17.00
N PRO A 173 25.52 -17.52 17.69
CA PRO A 173 24.23 -17.72 17.03
C PRO A 173 23.93 -16.53 16.12
N LYS A 174 24.07 -16.72 14.81
CA LYS A 174 23.57 -15.76 13.82
C LYS A 174 22.05 -15.70 14.01
N ASN A 175 21.51 -14.57 14.50
CA ASN A 175 20.08 -14.28 14.43
C ASN A 175 19.72 -14.05 12.95
N LYS A 176 19.58 -15.16 12.22
CA LYS A 176 19.10 -15.16 10.83
C LYS A 176 17.70 -14.59 10.84
N ARG A 177 17.45 -13.57 10.01
CA ARG A 177 16.10 -13.11 9.71
C ARG A 177 15.28 -14.34 9.30
N ALA A 178 14.21 -14.64 10.01
CA ALA A 178 13.38 -15.79 9.68
C ALA A 178 12.73 -15.53 8.30
N LYS A 179 13.21 -16.24 7.27
CA LYS A 179 12.58 -16.20 5.95
C LYS A 179 11.18 -16.80 6.13
N VAL A 180 10.13 -16.01 5.87
CA VAL A 180 8.75 -16.47 5.99
C VAL A 180 8.57 -17.62 4.99
N GLY A 181 8.58 -18.87 5.47
CA GLY A 181 8.48 -20.06 4.63
C GLY A 181 7.07 -20.21 4.05
N LEU A 182 6.96 -20.55 2.77
CA LEU A 182 5.67 -20.79 2.12
C LEU A 182 5.36 -22.29 2.12
N ALA A 183 4.12 -22.65 2.46
CA ALA A 183 3.69 -24.05 2.52
C ALA A 183 3.71 -24.77 1.15
N TRP A 184 3.78 -24.02 0.05
CA TRP A 184 3.88 -24.53 -1.34
C TRP A 184 5.23 -24.25 -2.00
N ASP A 185 6.22 -23.86 -1.20
CA ASP A 185 7.61 -23.75 -1.67
C ASP A 185 8.20 -25.14 -1.96
N VAL A 186 9.20 -25.21 -2.85
CA VAL A 186 9.84 -26.48 -3.22
C VAL A 186 10.43 -27.18 -2.01
N ASN A 187 11.02 -26.41 -1.11
CA ASN A 187 11.59 -26.90 0.14
C ASN A 187 10.52 -27.56 1.04
N SER A 188 9.28 -27.07 1.01
CA SER A 188 8.18 -27.60 1.81
C SER A 188 7.67 -28.97 1.34
N PHE A 189 8.04 -29.45 0.14
CA PHE A 189 7.69 -30.80 -0.30
C PHE A 189 8.44 -31.90 0.45
N TYR A 190 9.60 -31.57 1.03
CA TYR A 190 10.47 -32.54 1.67
C TYR A 190 10.34 -32.46 3.19
N SER A 191 10.19 -33.62 3.83
CA SER A 191 10.12 -33.72 5.30
C SER A 191 11.46 -33.42 5.97
N VAL A 192 12.55 -33.53 5.23
CA VAL A 192 13.91 -33.20 5.69
C VAL A 192 14.37 -31.97 4.93
N GLN A 193 14.62 -30.89 5.67
CA GLN A 193 15.14 -29.64 5.12
C GLN A 193 16.66 -29.75 5.00
N VAL A 194 17.17 -29.62 3.77
CA VAL A 194 18.61 -29.49 3.54
C VAL A 194 19.00 -28.06 3.93
N PRO A 195 20.08 -27.83 4.69
CA PRO A 195 20.57 -26.48 4.94
C PRO A 195 20.77 -25.72 3.62
N GLU A 196 20.28 -24.49 3.56
CA GLU A 196 20.43 -23.61 2.39
C GLU A 196 21.91 -23.56 1.96
N ARG A 197 22.17 -23.87 0.69
CA ARG A 197 23.49 -23.69 0.08
C ARG A 197 23.56 -22.30 -0.54
N GLU A 198 24.71 -21.65 -0.43
CA GLU A 198 24.89 -20.24 -0.81
C GLU A 198 24.92 -20.02 -2.35
N ASP A 199 24.86 -21.08 -3.15
CA ASP A 199 24.98 -21.09 -4.61
C ASP A 199 23.66 -21.25 -5.38
N GLU A 200 22.51 -21.35 -4.69
CA GLU A 200 21.17 -21.42 -5.29
C GLU A 200 20.48 -20.04 -5.26
N GLU A 201 21.05 -19.03 -5.93
CA GLU A 201 20.31 -17.83 -6.30
C GLU A 201 19.48 -18.15 -7.55
N ASP A 202 18.22 -18.54 -7.35
CA ASP A 202 17.29 -18.88 -8.42
C ASP A 202 16.98 -17.64 -9.27
N GLU A 203 16.90 -17.78 -10.60
CA GLU A 203 16.49 -16.72 -11.55
C GLU A 203 15.16 -16.03 -11.14
N GLU A 204 14.30 -16.74 -10.38
CA GLU A 204 13.04 -16.22 -9.85
C GLU A 204 13.24 -15.21 -8.69
N GLU A 205 14.34 -15.30 -7.93
CA GLU A 205 14.76 -14.32 -6.92
C GLU A 205 15.34 -13.06 -7.59
N GLU A 206 16.06 -13.22 -8.70
CA GLU A 206 16.54 -12.10 -9.52
C GLU A 206 15.38 -11.25 -10.10
N GLU A 207 14.34 -11.87 -10.64
CA GLU A 207 13.18 -11.14 -11.20
C GLU A 207 12.40 -10.36 -10.11
N GLN A 208 12.28 -10.94 -8.91
CA GLN A 208 11.68 -10.28 -7.75
C GLN A 208 12.51 -9.07 -7.29
N ASN A 209 13.83 -9.21 -7.29
CA ASN A 209 14.75 -8.12 -6.98
C ASN A 209 14.66 -7.03 -8.05
N TYR A 210 14.57 -7.38 -9.33
CA TYR A 210 14.42 -6.43 -10.42
C TYR A 210 13.15 -5.57 -10.28
N ALA A 211 12.00 -6.19 -9.99
CA ALA A 211 10.75 -5.45 -9.77
C ALA A 211 10.83 -4.48 -8.58
N THR A 212 11.54 -4.87 -7.52
CA THR A 212 11.78 -4.01 -6.35
C THR A 212 12.71 -2.85 -6.71
N LEU A 213 13.79 -3.11 -7.46
CA LEU A 213 14.72 -2.10 -7.94
C LEU A 213 14.04 -1.09 -8.86
N GLN A 214 13.14 -1.53 -9.74
CA GLN A 214 12.39 -0.63 -10.62
C GLN A 214 11.50 0.33 -9.82
N ARG A 215 10.83 -0.15 -8.77
CA ARG A 215 10.04 0.71 -7.88
C ARG A 215 10.91 1.71 -7.13
N LEU A 216 12.09 1.29 -6.66
CA LEU A 216 13.05 2.20 -6.01
C LEU A 216 13.55 3.26 -6.99
N ALA A 217 13.92 2.88 -8.22
CA ALA A 217 14.35 3.81 -9.25
C ALA A 217 13.25 4.84 -9.61
N ALA A 218 11.99 4.42 -9.69
CA ALA A 218 10.87 5.34 -9.93
C ALA A 218 10.66 6.34 -8.76
N ALA A 219 10.88 5.90 -7.52
CA ALA A 219 10.82 6.78 -6.36
C ALA A 219 12.00 7.76 -6.32
N ASP A 220 13.20 7.30 -6.67
CA ASP A 220 14.41 8.13 -6.75
C ASP A 220 14.24 9.21 -7.83
N GLU A 221 13.73 8.84 -9.01
CA GLU A 221 13.48 9.81 -10.09
C GLU A 221 12.44 10.85 -9.67
N ARG A 222 11.38 10.44 -8.97
CA ARG A 222 10.35 11.36 -8.47
C ARG A 222 10.88 12.33 -7.42
N THR A 223 11.78 11.86 -6.54
CA THR A 223 12.29 12.65 -5.41
C THR A 223 13.52 13.47 -5.75
N ARG A 224 14.15 13.23 -6.91
CA ARG A 224 15.37 13.88 -7.38
C ARG A 224 15.35 15.41 -7.35
N HIS A 225 14.19 16.00 -7.64
CA HIS A 225 14.01 17.45 -7.75
C HIS A 225 13.10 18.05 -6.68
N MET A 226 12.70 17.25 -5.67
CA MET A 226 11.85 17.74 -4.59
C MET A 226 12.63 18.64 -3.64
N THR A 227 11.98 19.71 -3.19
CA THR A 227 12.42 20.47 -2.03
C THR A 227 12.29 19.63 -0.76
N ARG A 228 12.93 20.09 0.34
CA ARG A 228 12.81 19.41 1.64
C ARG A 228 11.35 19.28 2.09
N GLU A 229 10.54 20.31 1.89
CA GLU A 229 9.14 20.34 2.31
C GLU A 229 8.29 19.36 1.49
N GLU A 230 8.49 19.34 0.17
CA GLU A 230 7.83 18.40 -0.72
C GLU A 230 8.24 16.95 -0.43
N TYR A 231 9.52 16.72 -0.12
CA TYR A 231 10.00 15.39 0.25
C TYR A 231 9.38 14.88 1.55
N VAL A 232 9.28 15.73 2.57
CA VAL A 232 8.62 15.39 3.84
C VAL A 232 7.16 15.02 3.58
N PHE A 233 6.43 15.84 2.83
CA PHE A 233 5.04 15.54 2.47
C PHE A 233 4.91 14.23 1.67
N TRP A 234 5.78 13.99 0.68
CA TRP A 234 5.80 12.74 -0.08
C TRP A 234 6.07 11.52 0.80
N SER A 235 7.02 11.63 1.74
CA SER A 235 7.34 10.56 2.68
C SER A 235 6.17 10.23 3.62
N GLU A 236 5.43 11.25 4.09
CA GLU A 236 4.21 11.05 4.89
C GLU A 236 3.10 10.38 4.10
N CYS A 237 2.92 10.77 2.84
CA CYS A 237 1.94 10.13 1.95
C CYS A 237 2.30 8.67 1.68
N ARG A 238 3.59 8.37 1.47
CA ARG A 238 4.09 7.00 1.26
C ARG A 238 3.93 6.11 2.49
N GLN A 239 3.91 6.69 3.68
CA GLN A 239 3.65 5.99 4.94
C GLN A 239 2.15 5.86 5.26
N ALA A 240 1.27 6.43 4.44
CA ALA A 240 -0.17 6.31 4.66
C ALA A 240 -0.62 4.84 4.57
N SER A 241 -1.45 4.44 5.52
CA SER A 241 -2.01 3.09 5.62
C SER A 241 -3.40 3.16 6.22
N PHE A 242 -4.26 2.22 5.80
CA PHE A 242 -5.60 2.02 6.36
C PHE A 242 -5.56 1.49 7.81
N THR A 243 -4.50 0.77 8.18
CA THR A 243 -4.47 0.02 9.45
C THR A 243 -3.68 0.74 10.54
N TYR A 244 -2.71 1.58 10.16
CA TYR A 244 -1.84 2.27 11.11
C TYR A 244 -2.65 3.15 12.10
N ARG A 245 -2.52 2.83 13.40
CA ARG A 245 -3.27 3.48 14.51
C ARG A 245 -4.80 3.46 14.36
N LYS A 246 -5.35 2.66 13.45
CA LYS A 246 -6.77 2.63 13.09
C LYS A 246 -7.34 1.20 12.96
N THR A 247 -6.63 0.19 13.48
CA THR A 247 -7.03 -1.24 13.45
C THR A 247 -8.49 -1.50 13.81
N LYS A 248 -9.03 -0.86 14.85
CA LYS A 248 -10.45 -1.05 15.23
C LYS A 248 -11.40 -0.62 14.10
N ARG A 249 -11.19 0.60 13.57
CA ARG A 249 -12.01 1.17 12.50
C ARG A 249 -11.87 0.37 11.20
N PHE A 250 -10.65 -0.03 10.87
CA PHE A 250 -10.40 -0.89 9.71
C PHE A 250 -11.18 -2.21 9.81
N ARG A 251 -11.22 -2.85 10.98
CA ARG A 251 -11.96 -4.10 11.15
C ARG A 251 -13.47 -3.95 10.96
N GLU A 252 -14.02 -2.84 11.41
CA GLU A 252 -15.45 -2.51 11.22
C GLU A 252 -15.74 -2.23 9.74
N TRP A 253 -14.90 -1.42 9.08
CA TRP A 253 -15.00 -1.08 7.66
C TRP A 253 -14.89 -2.29 6.73
N ALA A 254 -13.92 -3.18 6.99
CA ALA A 254 -13.68 -4.41 6.24
C ALA A 254 -14.75 -5.50 6.49
N GLY A 255 -15.64 -5.31 7.48
CA GLY A 255 -16.73 -6.25 7.75
C GLY A 255 -16.29 -7.57 8.39
N PHE A 256 -15.22 -7.57 9.21
CA PHE A 256 -14.72 -8.81 9.83
C PHE A 256 -15.81 -9.59 10.58
N GLY A 257 -16.68 -8.91 11.33
CA GLY A 257 -17.76 -9.57 12.09
C GLY A 257 -18.88 -10.17 11.23
N ILE A 258 -18.88 -9.94 9.92
CA ILE A 258 -19.84 -10.49 8.96
C ILE A 258 -19.18 -11.60 8.14
N VAL A 259 -17.93 -11.41 7.73
CA VAL A 259 -17.23 -12.30 6.78
C VAL A 259 -16.44 -13.42 7.47
N THR A 260 -16.02 -13.23 8.73
CA THR A 260 -15.32 -14.25 9.51
C THR A 260 -15.86 -14.37 10.93
N GLU A 261 -15.99 -15.59 11.40
CA GLU A 261 -16.45 -15.90 12.76
C GLU A 261 -15.32 -15.78 13.80
N SER A 262 -14.06 -15.74 13.33
CA SER A 262 -12.88 -15.72 14.19
C SER A 262 -12.25 -14.32 14.27
N LYS A 263 -11.71 -13.98 15.44
CA LYS A 263 -10.95 -12.74 15.61
C LYS A 263 -9.65 -12.84 14.79
N PRO A 264 -9.39 -11.91 13.83
CA PRO A 264 -8.17 -11.95 13.03
C PRO A 264 -6.94 -11.68 13.89
N ASN A 265 -5.84 -12.35 13.57
CA ASN A 265 -4.52 -12.05 14.12
C ASN A 265 -4.04 -10.66 13.63
N ASP A 266 -3.16 -10.02 14.38
CA ASP A 266 -2.54 -8.74 14.04
C ASP A 266 -1.80 -8.81 12.68
N ASP A 267 -1.14 -9.93 12.41
CA ASP A 267 -0.46 -10.17 11.12
C ASP A 267 -1.43 -10.19 9.94
N ILE A 268 -2.67 -10.68 10.14
CA ILE A 268 -3.71 -10.64 9.10
C ILE A 268 -4.11 -9.19 8.79
N VAL A 269 -4.24 -8.36 9.83
CA VAL A 269 -4.56 -6.94 9.64
C VAL A 269 -3.43 -6.24 8.88
N ASP A 270 -2.17 -6.52 9.21
CA ASP A 270 -1.03 -5.91 8.54
C ASP A 270 -0.89 -6.36 7.08
N ILE A 271 -1.09 -7.66 6.79
CA ILE A 271 -1.14 -8.14 5.41
C ILE A 271 -2.25 -7.43 4.63
N LEU A 272 -3.45 -7.29 5.20
CA LEU A 272 -4.54 -6.58 4.54
C LEU A 272 -4.24 -5.10 4.35
N GLY A 273 -3.57 -4.44 5.31
CA GLY A 273 -3.11 -3.06 5.17
C GLY A 273 -2.07 -2.88 4.06
N PHE A 274 -1.19 -3.86 3.86
CA PHE A 274 -0.28 -3.91 2.72
C PHE A 274 -1.04 -4.09 1.41
N LEU A 275 -2.00 -5.03 1.37
CA LEU A 275 -2.76 -5.32 0.15
C LEU A 275 -3.67 -4.17 -0.26
N THR A 276 -4.30 -3.46 0.68
CA THR A 276 -5.13 -2.30 0.33
C THR A 276 -4.32 -1.16 -0.29
N PHE A 277 -3.10 -0.94 0.20
CA PHE A 277 -2.17 0.01 -0.44
C PHE A 277 -1.86 -0.41 -1.88
N GLU A 278 -1.53 -1.69 -2.12
CA GLU A 278 -1.27 -2.22 -3.47
C GLU A 278 -2.49 -2.14 -4.40
N ILE A 279 -3.70 -2.36 -3.86
CA ILE A 279 -4.96 -2.25 -4.61
C ILE A 279 -5.17 -0.80 -5.06
N VAL A 280 -5.07 0.17 -4.15
CA VAL A 280 -5.24 1.59 -4.47
C VAL A 280 -4.15 2.05 -5.45
N GLN A 281 -2.91 1.60 -5.27
CA GLN A 281 -1.82 1.91 -6.16
C GLN A 281 -2.08 1.39 -7.59
N THR A 282 -2.35 0.09 -7.72
CA THR A 282 -2.60 -0.55 -9.01
C THR A 282 -3.80 0.05 -9.72
N LEU A 283 -4.89 0.32 -8.98
CA LEU A 283 -6.10 0.93 -9.53
C LEU A 283 -5.84 2.36 -10.03
N THR A 284 -5.07 3.14 -9.28
CA THR A 284 -4.71 4.52 -9.63
C THR A 284 -3.77 4.57 -10.83
N GLU A 285 -2.72 3.75 -10.85
CA GLU A 285 -1.79 3.64 -11.97
C GLU A 285 -2.51 3.24 -13.27
N GLU A 286 -3.41 2.25 -13.22
CA GLU A 286 -4.22 1.87 -14.38
C GLU A 286 -5.20 2.97 -14.80
N ALA A 287 -5.80 3.69 -13.85
CA ALA A 287 -6.65 4.85 -14.15
C ALA A 287 -5.88 5.99 -14.83
N LEU A 288 -4.65 6.25 -14.39
CA LEU A 288 -3.75 7.23 -15.01
C LEU A 288 -3.35 6.82 -16.44
N LYS A 289 -3.09 5.53 -16.69
CA LYS A 289 -2.83 5.00 -18.05
C LYS A 289 -4.05 5.08 -18.96
N VAL A 290 -5.25 4.83 -18.43
CA VAL A 290 -6.52 5.01 -19.16
C VAL A 290 -6.69 6.47 -19.56
N LYS A 291 -6.51 7.38 -18.59
CA LYS A 291 -6.61 8.81 -18.79
C LYS A 291 -5.60 9.32 -19.82
N GLU A 292 -4.34 8.93 -19.70
CA GLU A 292 -3.29 9.29 -20.65
C GLU A 292 -3.63 8.83 -22.07
N ARG A 293 -4.17 7.62 -22.23
CA ARG A 293 -4.63 7.12 -23.53
C ARG A 293 -5.80 7.94 -24.08
N GLU A 294 -6.78 8.26 -23.24
CA GLU A 294 -7.93 9.09 -23.62
C GLU A 294 -7.49 10.49 -24.04
N ASP A 295 -6.61 11.12 -23.26
CA ASP A 295 -6.06 12.44 -23.54
C ASP A 295 -5.29 12.40 -24.87
N ASN A 296 -4.42 11.40 -25.09
CA ASN A 296 -3.70 11.23 -26.36
C ASN A 296 -4.64 11.02 -27.56
N GLU A 297 -5.73 10.27 -27.39
CA GLU A 297 -6.74 10.10 -28.44
C GLU A 297 -7.48 11.40 -28.75
N LYS A 298 -7.82 12.20 -27.75
CA LYS A 298 -8.44 13.52 -27.94
C LYS A 298 -7.49 14.47 -28.68
N HIS A 299 -6.20 14.48 -28.33
CA HIS A 299 -5.20 15.27 -29.03
C HIS A 299 -5.05 14.82 -30.50
N ARG A 300 -5.06 13.50 -30.77
CA ARG A 300 -5.00 12.96 -32.13
C ARG A 300 -6.27 13.24 -32.94
N ARG A 301 -7.46 13.11 -32.35
CA ARG A 301 -8.76 13.39 -33.01
C ARG A 301 -9.00 14.88 -33.20
N GLY A 302 -8.45 15.73 -32.33
CA GLY A 302 -8.48 17.18 -32.48
C GLY A 302 -7.80 17.70 -33.76
N GLY A 303 -7.01 16.87 -34.45
CA GLY A 303 -6.47 17.17 -35.78
C GLY A 303 -7.29 16.61 -36.96
N ALA A 304 -8.23 15.68 -36.72
CA ALA A 304 -8.96 14.97 -37.78
C ALA A 304 -10.47 15.21 -37.78
N ASP A 305 -11.05 15.71 -36.68
CA ASP A 305 -12.50 15.92 -36.52
C ASP A 305 -12.86 17.40 -36.31
N ALA A 306 -12.11 18.31 -36.95
CA ALA A 306 -12.56 19.68 -37.19
C ALA A 306 -13.57 19.76 -38.36
N GLY A 307 -14.34 18.68 -38.56
CA GLY A 307 -15.47 18.60 -39.46
C GLY A 307 -16.75 18.83 -38.67
N GLU A 308 -17.36 20.00 -38.90
CA GLU A 308 -18.78 20.27 -38.65
C GLU A 308 -19.23 20.35 -37.17
N ASN A 309 -19.26 21.60 -36.65
CA ASN A 309 -19.87 22.05 -35.39
C ASN A 309 -19.00 22.18 -34.13
N LEU A 310 -17.96 23.02 -34.17
CA LEU A 310 -17.66 23.88 -33.02
C LEU A 310 -17.01 25.20 -33.48
N LYS A 311 -17.79 26.30 -33.53
CA LYS A 311 -17.30 27.68 -33.65
C LYS A 311 -16.61 28.21 -32.37
N LYS A 312 -15.85 27.36 -31.68
CA LYS A 312 -14.88 27.78 -30.66
C LYS A 312 -13.60 27.01 -30.93
N ARG A 313 -12.75 27.58 -31.79
CA ARG A 313 -11.34 27.20 -31.89
C ARG A 313 -10.82 27.15 -30.45
N LYS A 314 -10.31 26.00 -30.00
CA LYS A 314 -9.47 25.92 -28.80
C LYS A 314 -8.34 26.91 -29.09
N ARG A 315 -8.41 28.10 -28.47
CA ARG A 315 -7.39 29.13 -28.61
C ARG A 315 -6.10 28.46 -28.15
N GLU A 316 -5.06 28.46 -28.97
CA GLU A 316 -3.72 28.16 -28.49
C GLU A 316 -3.53 29.02 -27.25
N THR A 317 -3.28 28.38 -26.11
CA THR A 317 -3.11 29.05 -24.83
C THR A 317 -2.05 30.12 -25.02
N GLY A 318 -2.45 31.39 -24.92
CA GLY A 318 -1.57 32.52 -25.16
C GLY A 318 -0.48 32.56 -24.09
N LEU A 319 0.62 33.28 -24.35
CA LEU A 319 1.69 33.52 -23.37
C LEU A 319 1.22 34.16 -22.04
N PHE A 320 -0.03 34.58 -21.95
CA PHE A 320 -0.67 35.22 -20.79
C PHE A 320 -1.92 34.48 -20.31
N ASP A 321 -2.26 33.33 -20.89
CA ASP A 321 -3.17 32.42 -20.23
C ASP A 321 -2.45 31.88 -18.98
N PRO A 322 -3.17 31.62 -17.87
CA PRO A 322 -2.57 30.93 -16.73
C PRO A 322 -1.83 29.70 -17.24
N PRO A 323 -0.69 29.31 -16.62
CA PRO A 323 -0.03 28.06 -16.98
C PRO A 323 -1.09 26.96 -17.06
N GLU A 324 -0.90 25.97 -17.92
CA GLU A 324 -1.74 24.76 -17.90
C GLU A 324 -1.46 24.08 -16.55
N GLU A 325 -2.11 24.59 -15.50
CA GLU A 325 -1.86 24.27 -14.10
C GLU A 325 -2.45 22.89 -13.88
N GLY A 326 -1.59 21.90 -14.07
CA GLY A 326 -1.83 20.54 -13.67
C GLY A 326 -2.44 19.70 -14.78
N ARG A 327 -1.91 18.48 -14.87
CA ARG A 327 -2.63 17.33 -15.40
C ARG A 327 -4.03 17.33 -14.79
N THR A 328 -5.09 17.30 -15.60
CA THR A 328 -6.45 17.16 -15.05
C THR A 328 -6.54 15.91 -14.16
N PRO A 329 -7.35 15.92 -13.09
CA PRO A 329 -7.43 14.78 -12.17
C PRO A 329 -8.09 13.56 -12.82
N ILE A 330 -7.89 12.38 -12.24
CA ILE A 330 -8.68 11.20 -12.59
C ILE A 330 -10.16 11.39 -12.19
N GLU A 331 -11.04 10.97 -13.10
CA GLU A 331 -12.49 11.00 -12.95
C GLU A 331 -13.02 9.58 -12.73
N PRO A 332 -14.26 9.41 -12.21
CA PRO A 332 -14.83 8.09 -11.92
C PRO A 332 -14.86 7.15 -13.13
N ARG A 333 -15.01 7.70 -14.34
CA ARG A 333 -14.98 6.93 -15.60
C ARG A 333 -13.61 6.30 -15.90
N HIS A 334 -12.51 6.97 -15.54
CA HIS A 334 -11.17 6.39 -15.70
C HIS A 334 -10.97 5.22 -14.73
N VAL A 335 -11.50 5.34 -13.50
CA VAL A 335 -11.46 4.28 -12.48
C VAL A 335 -12.31 3.08 -12.89
N HIS A 336 -13.54 3.30 -13.38
CA HIS A 336 -14.38 2.21 -13.89
C HIS A 336 -13.72 1.44 -15.03
N GLU A 337 -13.10 2.14 -15.98
CA GLU A 337 -12.42 1.51 -17.11
C GLU A 337 -11.13 0.80 -16.68
N ALA A 338 -10.39 1.36 -15.73
CA ALA A 338 -9.24 0.71 -15.11
C ALA A 338 -9.66 -0.59 -14.39
N TYR A 339 -10.72 -0.52 -13.58
CA TYR A 339 -11.26 -1.70 -12.90
C TYR A 339 -11.73 -2.76 -13.89
N ARG A 340 -12.43 -2.37 -14.97
CA ARG A 340 -12.83 -3.30 -16.04
C ARG A 340 -11.63 -4.02 -16.67
N LYS A 341 -10.52 -3.32 -16.90
CA LYS A 341 -9.29 -3.90 -17.44
C LYS A 341 -8.62 -4.86 -16.45
N LEU A 342 -8.54 -4.47 -15.17
CA LEU A 342 -7.99 -5.32 -14.10
C LEU A 342 -8.82 -6.60 -13.90
N GLN A 343 -10.14 -6.52 -14.09
CA GLN A 343 -11.06 -7.67 -14.01
C GLN A 343 -11.10 -8.51 -15.30
N ALA A 344 -10.28 -8.21 -16.31
CA ALA A 344 -10.26 -8.97 -17.55
C ALA A 344 -9.80 -10.42 -17.32
N THR A 345 -10.59 -11.38 -17.80
CA THR A 345 -10.26 -12.80 -17.63
C THR A 345 -8.94 -13.15 -18.34
N PRO A 346 -7.99 -13.81 -17.64
CA PRO A 346 -6.71 -14.17 -18.21
C PRO A 346 -6.86 -15.14 -19.38
N GLN A 347 -6.01 -15.00 -20.39
CA GLN A 347 -6.09 -15.81 -21.60
C GLN A 347 -5.95 -17.32 -21.32
N LYS A 348 -5.10 -17.70 -20.35
CA LYS A 348 -4.95 -19.10 -19.91
C LYS A 348 -6.28 -19.72 -19.44
N ALA A 349 -7.13 -18.95 -18.75
CA ALA A 349 -8.44 -19.41 -18.30
C ALA A 349 -9.45 -19.54 -19.46
N LYS A 350 -9.35 -18.68 -20.48
CA LYS A 350 -10.16 -18.78 -21.71
C LYS A 350 -9.73 -19.94 -22.59
N ALA A 351 -8.42 -20.22 -22.66
CA ALA A 351 -7.85 -21.25 -23.53
C ALA A 351 -8.43 -22.64 -23.26
N LEU A 352 -8.69 -22.96 -21.99
CA LEU A 352 -9.30 -24.23 -21.57
C LEU A 352 -10.76 -24.41 -22.02
N LEU A 353 -11.40 -23.37 -22.55
CA LEU A 353 -12.81 -23.35 -22.94
C LEU A 353 -13.02 -23.24 -24.46
N LEU A 354 -11.94 -23.18 -25.25
CA LEU A 354 -11.99 -22.96 -26.70
C LEU A 354 -12.59 -24.14 -27.50
N HIS A 355 -12.72 -25.34 -26.92
CA HIS A 355 -13.30 -26.52 -27.57
C HIS A 355 -14.72 -26.82 -27.07
N ASN A 356 -15.73 -26.11 -27.61
CA ASN A 356 -17.15 -26.27 -27.27
C ASN A 356 -17.50 -26.16 -25.77
N GLY A 357 -16.58 -25.65 -24.95
CA GLY A 357 -16.80 -25.38 -23.54
C GLY A 357 -17.66 -24.14 -23.39
N ARG A 358 -18.77 -24.24 -22.66
CA ARG A 358 -19.55 -23.03 -22.32
C ARG A 358 -18.72 -22.17 -21.38
N VAL A 359 -18.34 -20.98 -21.84
CA VAL A 359 -17.73 -19.97 -20.99
C VAL A 359 -18.74 -19.63 -19.89
N PRO A 360 -18.36 -19.71 -18.59
CA PRO A 360 -19.26 -19.36 -17.52
C PRO A 360 -19.69 -17.90 -17.67
N TYR A 361 -20.95 -17.61 -17.34
CA TYR A 361 -21.52 -16.27 -17.45
C TYR A 361 -20.70 -15.22 -16.67
N ARG A 362 -20.06 -15.63 -15.58
CA ARG A 362 -19.11 -14.81 -14.82
C ARG A 362 -17.93 -15.66 -14.37
N PHE A 363 -16.73 -15.09 -14.50
CA PHE A 363 -15.55 -15.59 -13.81
C PHE A 363 -15.52 -15.03 -12.38
N PRO A 364 -14.86 -15.72 -11.43
CA PRO A 364 -14.59 -15.15 -10.12
C PRO A 364 -13.85 -13.81 -10.26
N LEU A 365 -14.14 -12.88 -9.36
CA LEU A 365 -13.51 -11.57 -9.31
C LEU A 365 -11.99 -11.70 -9.20
N ALA A 366 -11.24 -11.01 -10.06
CA ALA A 366 -9.78 -11.01 -10.02
C ALA A 366 -9.32 -10.15 -8.85
N LEU A 367 -8.49 -10.72 -7.97
CA LEU A 367 -7.88 -9.94 -6.89
C LEU A 367 -6.82 -9.03 -7.49
N ILE A 368 -6.89 -7.74 -7.15
CA ILE A 368 -5.99 -6.70 -7.67
C ILE A 368 -4.58 -6.82 -7.06
#